data_AF-A0A6M6E2M6-F1
#
_entry.id   AF-A0A6M6E2M6-F1
#
_cell.length_a   1.000
_cell.length_b   1.000
_cell.length_c   1.000
_cell.angle_alpha   90.00
_cell.angle_beta   90.00
_cell.angle_gamma   90.00
#
_symmetry.space_group_name_H-M   'P 1'
#
loop_
_entity.id
_entity.type
_entity.pdbx_description
1 polymer ?
#
loop_
_entity_poly.entity_id
_entity_poly.type
_entity_poly.pdbx_seq_one_letter_code
_entity_poly.pdbx_strand_id
1 'polypeptide(L)'
;MSSVKSQEDRYFNKMTLLSGMVGSGKTYAIREIVKKKIPTNKTYIIQHTNDFGSLCEEHKGNLIVVNNLIEINMFDFYPSHFMSGKYYAYLFDCHCKELFVFLKLLLERDMGNVEKVQLMSAILEMYECVGITRKRFKPNYKSASMHLCFSTFCEVLKEHSGTLYEEFKTYSHLFTEDKNLSNYFEKKNRGLDLKNDLNLIYTNGVYSLAALYSYVVSIKRKMRIEPEPTLLVVDEGFLFLRDEHLLETLILNSGASSDQTELLISIQSLTDLSENLNEILNAANKVILFRQDKNDIPILKDRLKLPKNIVDQTQLLLTGEAVVIENNHLYPIKYS
;
A
#
# COMPACT_ATOMS: atom_id res chain seq x y z
N MET A 1 -11.70 -19.54 20.82
CA MET A 1 -10.76 -20.64 21.15
C MET A 1 -9.53 -20.48 20.27
N SER A 2 -8.40 -20.21 20.92
CA SER A 2 -7.09 -19.99 20.33
C SER A 2 -6.46 -21.29 19.85
N SER A 3 -5.99 -21.34 18.60
CA SER A 3 -4.82 -22.16 18.19
C SER A 3 -4.56 -22.02 16.69
N VAL A 4 -3.82 -20.98 16.29
CA VAL A 4 -2.71 -21.09 15.33
C VAL A 4 -1.73 -19.97 15.67
N LYS A 5 -0.90 -20.18 16.69
CA LYS A 5 0.37 -19.46 16.84
C LYS A 5 1.46 -20.44 16.45
N SER A 6 2.41 -19.95 15.65
CA SER A 6 3.67 -20.53 15.21
C SER A 6 3.69 -21.19 13.82
N GLN A 7 4.59 -20.64 12.99
CA GLN A 7 5.12 -21.06 11.69
C GLN A 7 4.50 -20.46 10.42
N GLU A 8 5.19 -19.42 9.92
CA GLU A 8 5.45 -19.11 8.50
C GLU A 8 4.48 -18.25 7.67
N ASP A 9 3.75 -17.33 8.29
CA ASP A 9 3.24 -16.17 7.53
C ASP A 9 4.40 -15.17 7.36
N ARG A 10 5.30 -15.39 6.38
CA ARG A 10 6.37 -14.44 6.08
C ARG A 10 5.81 -13.19 5.41
N TYR A 11 5.46 -12.22 6.25
CA TYR A 11 5.48 -10.78 6.03
C TYR A 11 6.77 -10.40 5.27
N PHE A 12 6.77 -9.42 4.33
CA PHE A 12 7.95 -9.01 3.51
C PHE A 12 9.33 -9.37 4.09
N ASN A 13 10.26 -9.90 3.28
CA ASN A 13 11.60 -10.33 3.75
C ASN A 13 12.26 -9.27 4.64
N LYS A 14 12.12 -8.00 4.23
CA LYS A 14 12.57 -6.86 5.03
C LYS A 14 11.58 -5.71 4.96
N MET A 15 11.15 -5.23 6.13
CA MET A 15 10.45 -3.96 6.27
C MET A 15 11.32 -2.95 7.02
N THR A 16 11.48 -1.77 6.43
CA THR A 16 12.20 -0.64 7.02
C THR A 16 11.25 0.54 7.22
N LEU A 17 11.13 1.03 8.45
CA LEU A 17 10.37 2.23 8.78
C LEU A 17 11.32 3.41 8.99
N LEU A 18 11.10 4.51 8.27
CA LEU A 18 11.77 5.81 8.48
C LEU A 18 10.78 6.75 9.16
N SER A 19 11.15 7.32 10.29
CA SER A 19 10.36 8.36 10.98
C SER A 19 11.19 9.60 11.21
N GLY A 20 10.57 10.76 11.11
CA GLY A 20 11.13 12.03 11.57
C GLY A 20 10.46 13.22 10.92
N MET A 21 10.56 14.37 11.58
CA MET A 21 9.86 15.58 11.16
C MET A 21 10.30 16.07 9.78
N VAL A 22 9.52 16.99 9.20
CA VAL A 22 9.87 17.67 7.94
C VAL A 22 11.26 18.30 8.04
N GLY A 23 12.06 18.17 6.99
CA GLY A 23 13.44 18.68 6.93
C GLY A 23 14.49 17.88 7.71
N SER A 24 14.12 16.73 8.30
CA SER A 24 15.06 15.88 9.05
C SER A 24 16.02 15.07 8.18
N GLY A 25 15.78 15.00 6.86
CA GLY A 25 16.67 14.32 5.90
C GLY A 25 16.25 12.91 5.47
N LYS A 26 15.00 12.49 5.72
CA LYS A 26 14.45 11.19 5.26
C LYS A 26 14.67 10.96 3.75
N THR A 27 14.45 11.99 2.93
CA THR A 27 14.62 11.94 1.48
C THR A 27 16.07 11.56 1.08
N TYR A 28 17.09 12.08 1.78
CA TYR A 28 18.49 11.71 1.52
C TYR A 28 18.73 10.22 1.77
N ALA A 29 18.21 9.70 2.88
CA ALA A 29 18.34 8.29 3.21
C ALA A 29 17.63 7.37 2.20
N ILE A 30 16.42 7.73 1.78
CA ILE A 30 15.71 6.98 0.73
C ILE A 30 16.52 6.99 -0.56
N ARG A 31 17.04 8.14 -1.00
CA ARG A 31 17.89 8.22 -2.22
C ARG A 31 19.09 7.30 -2.12
N GLU A 32 19.82 7.34 -1.01
CA GLU A 32 20.98 6.47 -0.80
C GLU A 32 20.62 4.97 -0.80
N ILE A 33 19.53 4.59 -0.14
CA ILE A 33 19.05 3.21 -0.09
C ILE A 33 18.66 2.75 -1.50
N VAL A 34 17.88 3.55 -2.22
CA VAL A 34 17.44 3.25 -3.58
C VAL A 34 18.64 3.11 -4.53
N LYS A 35 19.60 4.04 -4.51
CA LYS A 35 20.81 3.96 -5.36
C LYS A 35 21.58 2.65 -5.17
N LYS A 36 21.66 2.14 -3.93
CA LYS A 36 22.32 0.88 -3.61
C LYS A 36 21.51 -0.35 -4.07
N LYS A 37 20.20 -0.20 -4.25
CA LYS A 37 19.26 -1.31 -4.55
C LYS A 37 18.90 -1.44 -6.03
N ILE A 38 18.92 -0.37 -6.81
CA ILE A 38 18.63 -0.39 -8.25
C ILE A 38 19.40 -1.49 -9.02
N PRO A 39 20.69 -1.76 -8.77
CA PRO A 39 21.41 -2.80 -9.51
C PRO A 39 20.91 -4.22 -9.28
N THR A 40 20.17 -4.47 -8.19
CA THR A 40 19.74 -5.81 -7.78
C THR A 40 18.22 -5.95 -7.65
N ASN A 41 17.49 -4.84 -7.63
CA ASN A 41 16.07 -4.81 -7.35
C ASN A 41 15.35 -3.91 -8.36
N LYS A 42 14.20 -4.37 -8.83
CA LYS A 42 13.20 -3.47 -9.38
C LYS A 42 12.67 -2.60 -8.25
N THR A 43 12.64 -1.29 -8.46
CA THR A 43 12.33 -0.31 -7.43
C THR A 43 11.11 0.49 -7.84
N TYR A 44 10.14 0.56 -6.94
CA TYR A 44 8.95 1.38 -7.06
C TYR A 44 8.97 2.42 -5.95
N ILE A 45 8.82 3.69 -6.30
CA ILE A 45 8.68 4.78 -5.34
C ILE A 45 7.30 5.40 -5.54
N ILE A 46 6.49 5.36 -4.49
CA ILE A 46 5.15 5.95 -4.43
C ILE A 46 5.25 7.12 -3.45
N GLN A 47 4.94 8.32 -3.92
CA GLN A 47 5.06 9.56 -3.15
C GLN A 47 3.94 10.54 -3.51
N HIS A 48 3.63 11.50 -2.64
CA HIS A 48 2.65 12.54 -2.93
C HIS A 48 3.27 13.73 -3.70
N THR A 49 4.40 14.25 -3.21
CA THR A 49 5.20 15.31 -3.84
C THR A 49 6.28 14.74 -4.76
N ASN A 50 6.95 15.56 -5.58
CA ASN A 50 7.99 15.08 -6.51
C ASN A 50 9.42 15.17 -5.95
N ASP A 51 9.68 14.49 -4.84
CA ASP A 51 10.97 14.61 -4.14
C ASP A 51 12.08 13.76 -4.82
N PHE A 52 11.68 12.69 -5.52
CA PHE A 52 12.59 11.76 -6.20
C PHE A 52 12.66 11.92 -7.73
N GLY A 53 12.08 12.97 -8.31
CA GLY A 53 12.08 13.19 -9.77
C GLY A 53 13.49 13.19 -10.39
N SER A 54 14.42 13.92 -9.79
CA SER A 54 15.83 13.96 -10.23
C SER A 54 16.54 12.60 -10.11
N LEU A 55 16.19 11.78 -9.11
CA LEU A 55 16.72 10.42 -8.98
C LEU A 55 16.18 9.53 -10.11
N CYS A 56 14.90 9.68 -10.47
CA CYS A 56 14.30 8.98 -11.57
C CYS A 56 14.98 9.33 -12.90
N GLU A 57 15.24 10.61 -13.15
CA GLU A 57 15.95 11.08 -14.35
C GLU A 57 17.40 10.55 -14.42
N GLU A 58 18.15 10.62 -13.31
CA GLU A 58 19.53 10.12 -13.19
C GLU A 58 19.65 8.65 -13.65
N HIS A 59 18.66 7.83 -13.32
CA HIS A 59 18.63 6.40 -13.64
C HIS A 59 17.79 6.05 -14.87
N LYS A 60 17.35 7.04 -15.66
CA LYS A 60 16.45 6.83 -16.81
C LYS A 60 15.21 5.99 -16.44
N GLY A 61 14.70 6.19 -15.23
CA GLY A 61 13.53 5.50 -14.70
C GLY A 61 12.24 5.91 -15.39
N ASN A 62 11.16 5.16 -15.11
CA ASN A 62 9.83 5.53 -15.55
C ASN A 62 9.21 6.54 -14.59
N LEU A 63 8.70 7.64 -15.13
CA LEU A 63 7.99 8.66 -14.38
C LEU A 63 6.50 8.60 -14.72
N ILE A 64 5.67 8.36 -13.71
CA ILE A 64 4.21 8.25 -13.81
C ILE A 64 3.58 9.33 -12.95
N VAL A 65 2.89 10.26 -13.60
CA VAL A 65 2.13 11.32 -12.96
C VAL A 65 0.67 10.91 -12.89
N VAL A 66 0.14 10.79 -11.68
CA VAL A 66 -1.25 10.45 -11.41
C VAL A 66 -2.10 11.72 -11.39
N ASN A 67 -2.83 11.98 -12.49
CA ASN A 67 -3.61 13.21 -12.69
C ASN A 67 -5.08 13.05 -12.26
N ASN A 68 -5.34 12.71 -10.99
CA ASN A 68 -6.68 12.43 -10.42
C ASN A 68 -7.50 11.33 -11.11
N LEU A 69 -6.99 10.72 -12.16
CA LEU A 69 -7.64 9.60 -12.83
C LEU A 69 -7.22 8.29 -12.20
N ILE A 70 -8.19 7.41 -12.02
CA ILE A 70 -7.98 6.02 -11.62
C ILE A 70 -7.85 5.19 -12.89
N GLU A 71 -6.61 4.76 -13.12
CA GLU A 71 -6.18 3.98 -14.29
C GLU A 71 -5.99 2.50 -13.99
N ILE A 72 -6.18 2.09 -12.73
CA ILE A 72 -6.00 0.72 -12.26
C ILE A 72 -7.36 0.17 -11.83
N ASN A 73 -7.69 -1.04 -12.30
CA ASN A 73 -8.96 -1.68 -11.94
C ASN A 73 -8.84 -2.31 -10.57
N MET A 74 -9.31 -1.60 -9.55
CA MET A 74 -9.33 -2.13 -8.20
C MET A 74 -10.37 -3.24 -7.99
N PHE A 75 -11.40 -3.28 -8.84
CA PHE A 75 -12.50 -4.25 -8.79
C PHE A 75 -12.13 -5.59 -9.43
N ASP A 76 -11.17 -5.61 -10.37
CA ASP A 76 -10.72 -6.88 -10.93
C ASP A 76 -9.95 -7.70 -9.89
N PHE A 77 -10.29 -8.98 -9.79
CA PHE A 77 -9.64 -9.92 -8.89
C PHE A 77 -9.00 -11.04 -9.68
N TYR A 78 -7.68 -11.15 -9.57
CA TYR A 78 -6.92 -12.20 -10.23
C TYR A 78 -6.08 -13.01 -9.22
N PRO A 79 -6.51 -14.22 -8.86
CA PRO A 79 -5.80 -15.08 -7.91
C PRO A 79 -4.65 -15.87 -8.55
N SER A 80 -4.29 -15.63 -9.82
CA SER A 80 -3.32 -16.43 -10.58
C SER A 80 -3.76 -17.90 -10.68
N HIS A 81 -2.89 -18.85 -10.37
CA HIS A 81 -3.15 -20.28 -10.42
C HIS A 81 -3.89 -20.81 -9.17
N PHE A 82 -4.07 -19.99 -8.13
CA PHE A 82 -4.74 -20.38 -6.89
C PHE A 82 -6.26 -20.27 -7.05
N MET A 83 -6.90 -21.22 -7.71
CA MET A 83 -8.33 -21.12 -8.02
C MET A 83 -9.29 -21.55 -6.89
N SER A 84 -8.79 -22.24 -5.85
CA SER A 84 -9.60 -22.70 -4.70
C SER A 84 -8.70 -23.08 -3.51
N GLY A 85 -9.31 -23.37 -2.36
CA GLY A 85 -8.61 -23.81 -1.14
C GLY A 85 -8.28 -22.69 -0.17
N LYS A 86 -7.52 -23.01 0.90
CA LYS A 86 -7.24 -22.07 2.00
C LYS A 86 -6.51 -20.81 1.54
N TYR A 87 -5.47 -20.98 0.72
CA TYR A 87 -4.68 -19.85 0.25
C TYR A 87 -5.46 -18.95 -0.73
N TYR A 88 -6.27 -19.55 -1.60
CA TYR A 88 -7.21 -18.78 -2.43
C TYR A 88 -8.20 -17.96 -1.58
N ALA A 89 -8.85 -18.60 -0.60
CA ALA A 89 -9.82 -17.92 0.26
C ALA A 89 -9.19 -16.71 0.96
N TYR A 90 -7.95 -16.88 1.40
CA TYR A 90 -7.14 -15.80 1.95
C TYR A 90 -6.85 -14.68 0.94
N LEU A 91 -6.44 -14.99 -0.30
CA LEU A 91 -6.23 -13.98 -1.35
C LEU A 91 -7.51 -13.20 -1.66
N PHE A 92 -8.66 -13.88 -1.65
CA PHE A 92 -9.96 -13.25 -1.83
C PHE A 92 -10.30 -12.31 -0.66
N ASP A 93 -10.13 -12.77 0.58
CA ASP A 93 -10.37 -11.96 1.78
C ASP A 93 -9.47 -10.70 1.77
N CYS A 94 -8.19 -10.84 1.35
CA CYS A 94 -7.27 -9.72 1.20
C CYS A 94 -7.76 -8.73 0.14
N HIS A 95 -8.18 -9.23 -1.02
CA HIS A 95 -8.67 -8.39 -2.12
C HIS A 95 -9.91 -7.59 -1.74
N CYS A 96 -10.86 -8.18 -1.02
CA CYS A 96 -12.04 -7.47 -0.53
C CYS A 96 -11.65 -6.35 0.46
N LYS A 97 -10.67 -6.59 1.34
CA LYS A 97 -10.12 -5.55 2.22
C LYS A 97 -9.40 -4.45 1.44
N GLU A 98 -8.60 -4.82 0.42
CA GLU A 98 -7.93 -3.86 -0.47
C GLU A 98 -8.96 -2.92 -1.13
N LEU A 99 -10.04 -3.49 -1.67
CA LEU A 99 -11.10 -2.73 -2.31
C LEU A 99 -11.87 -1.85 -1.31
N PHE A 100 -12.12 -2.36 -0.10
CA PHE A 100 -12.76 -1.58 0.96
C PHE A 100 -11.93 -0.34 1.35
N VAL A 101 -10.62 -0.50 1.55
CA VAL A 101 -9.72 0.63 1.84
C VAL A 101 -9.70 1.62 0.68
N PHE A 102 -9.64 1.13 -0.55
CA PHE A 102 -9.68 1.99 -1.74
C PHE A 102 -10.96 2.84 -1.80
N LEU A 103 -12.11 2.23 -1.56
CA LEU A 103 -13.40 2.93 -1.56
C LEU A 103 -13.52 3.93 -0.40
N LYS A 104 -12.96 3.61 0.77
CA LYS A 104 -12.85 4.57 1.89
C LYS A 104 -11.97 5.77 1.54
N LEU A 105 -10.81 5.54 0.92
CA LEU A 105 -9.92 6.60 0.45
C LEU A 105 -10.58 7.46 -0.63
N LEU A 106 -11.45 6.87 -1.45
CA LEU A 106 -12.19 7.60 -2.48
C LEU A 106 -13.25 8.55 -1.89
N LEU A 107 -13.90 8.16 -0.79
CA LEU A 107 -14.90 9.00 -0.11
C LEU A 107 -14.27 10.18 0.66
N GLU A 108 -12.99 10.10 1.01
CA GLU A 108 -12.25 11.13 1.76
C GLU A 108 -12.92 11.56 3.08
N ARG A 109 -13.71 10.67 3.68
CA ARG A 109 -14.38 10.89 4.98
C ARG A 109 -14.44 9.62 5.81
N ASP A 110 -14.71 9.80 7.10
CA ASP A 110 -15.03 8.69 7.98
C ASP A 110 -16.41 8.08 7.61
N MET A 111 -16.48 6.76 7.72
CA MET A 111 -17.71 5.98 7.54
C MET A 111 -18.21 5.47 8.88
N GLY A 112 -19.53 5.56 9.10
CA GLY A 112 -20.18 4.94 10.24
C GLY A 112 -20.21 3.41 10.13
N ASN A 113 -20.41 2.71 11.25
CA ASN A 113 -20.39 1.24 11.27
C ASN A 113 -21.42 0.60 10.32
N VAL A 114 -22.60 1.20 10.18
CA VAL A 114 -23.64 0.70 9.25
C VAL A 114 -23.17 0.82 7.80
N GLU A 115 -22.58 1.96 7.43
CA GLU A 115 -22.04 2.19 6.08
C GLU A 115 -20.93 1.19 5.76
N LYS A 116 -20.03 0.92 6.72
CA LYS A 116 -18.97 -0.08 6.56
C LYS A 116 -19.52 -1.48 6.25
N VAL A 117 -20.57 -1.91 6.96
CA VAL A 117 -21.22 -3.21 6.73
C VAL A 117 -21.89 -3.27 5.37
N GLN A 118 -22.62 -2.22 4.99
CA GLN A 118 -23.26 -2.13 3.67
C GLN A 118 -22.22 -2.16 2.55
N LEU A 119 -21.13 -1.41 2.70
CA LEU A 119 -20.05 -1.36 1.72
C LEU A 119 -19.37 -2.73 1.52
N MET A 120 -19.03 -3.42 2.62
CA MET A 120 -18.45 -4.77 2.54
C MET A 120 -19.44 -5.78 1.95
N SER A 121 -20.73 -5.65 2.25
CA SER A 121 -21.77 -6.53 1.70
C SER A 121 -21.92 -6.35 0.19
N ALA A 122 -21.94 -5.10 -0.29
CA ALA A 122 -21.97 -4.79 -1.71
C ALA A 122 -20.71 -5.30 -2.45
N ILE A 123 -19.52 -5.16 -1.83
CA ILE A 123 -18.27 -5.73 -2.38
C ILE A 123 -18.40 -7.24 -2.59
N LEU A 124 -18.83 -7.97 -1.57
CA LEU A 124 -18.94 -9.43 -1.62
C LEU A 124 -19.98 -9.87 -2.67
N GLU A 125 -21.16 -9.26 -2.66
CA GLU A 125 -22.23 -9.57 -3.62
C GLU A 125 -21.80 -9.33 -5.08
N MET A 126 -21.07 -8.26 -5.35
CA MET A 126 -20.53 -7.98 -6.69
C MET A 126 -19.68 -9.14 -7.21
N TYR A 127 -18.82 -9.75 -6.39
CA TYR A 127 -18.03 -10.92 -6.78
C TYR A 127 -18.89 -12.18 -6.92
N GLU A 128 -19.84 -12.39 -6.00
CA GLU A 128 -20.71 -13.57 -6.02
C GLU A 128 -21.58 -13.60 -7.29
N CYS A 129 -22.08 -12.45 -7.74
CA CYS A 129 -22.83 -12.27 -8.99
C CYS A 129 -22.08 -12.76 -10.23
N VAL A 130 -20.75 -12.69 -10.22
CA VAL A 130 -19.91 -13.18 -11.32
C VAL A 130 -19.33 -14.57 -11.06
N GLY A 131 -19.72 -15.26 -9.99
CA GLY A 131 -19.25 -16.61 -9.67
C GLY A 131 -17.89 -16.67 -8.97
N ILE A 132 -17.39 -15.53 -8.47
CA ILE A 132 -16.22 -15.45 -7.61
C ILE A 132 -16.70 -15.46 -6.16
N THR A 133 -16.25 -16.42 -5.37
CA THR A 133 -16.65 -16.57 -3.97
C THR A 133 -15.42 -16.80 -3.12
N ARG A 134 -15.54 -16.72 -1.79
CA ARG A 134 -14.47 -17.12 -0.88
C ARG A 134 -13.99 -18.58 -1.06
N LYS A 135 -14.83 -19.46 -1.62
CA LYS A 135 -14.49 -20.90 -1.78
C LYS A 135 -13.75 -21.21 -3.08
N ARG A 136 -14.07 -20.50 -4.16
CA ARG A 136 -13.51 -20.75 -5.49
C ARG A 136 -13.57 -19.53 -6.41
N PHE A 137 -12.61 -19.48 -7.33
CA PHE A 137 -12.59 -18.60 -8.48
C PHE A 137 -13.17 -19.33 -9.70
N LYS A 138 -14.40 -18.99 -10.10
CA LYS A 138 -15.01 -19.50 -11.32
C LYS A 138 -15.82 -18.39 -12.00
N PRO A 139 -15.15 -17.34 -12.49
CA PRO A 139 -15.83 -16.20 -13.06
C PRO A 139 -16.69 -16.60 -14.26
N ASN A 140 -17.86 -15.98 -14.36
CA ASN A 140 -18.84 -16.21 -15.40
C ASN A 140 -19.15 -14.88 -16.12
N TYR A 141 -18.18 -14.38 -16.88
CA TYR A 141 -18.30 -13.16 -17.67
C TYR A 141 -19.08 -13.40 -18.98
N LYS A 142 -20.35 -13.80 -18.88
CA LYS A 142 -21.19 -14.10 -20.05
C LYS A 142 -21.54 -12.86 -20.88
N SER A 143 -21.45 -11.66 -20.31
CA SER A 143 -21.69 -10.39 -20.99
C SER A 143 -20.72 -9.31 -20.49
N ALA A 144 -20.50 -8.28 -21.32
CA ALA A 144 -19.65 -7.15 -20.94
C ALA A 144 -20.16 -6.40 -19.68
N SER A 145 -21.47 -6.44 -19.43
CA SER A 145 -22.12 -5.91 -18.23
C SER A 145 -21.83 -6.68 -16.95
N MET A 146 -21.16 -7.83 -17.03
CA MET A 146 -20.75 -8.63 -15.87
C MET A 146 -19.27 -8.45 -15.55
N HIS A 147 -18.55 -7.54 -16.22
CA HIS A 147 -17.17 -7.25 -15.83
C HIS A 147 -17.14 -6.48 -14.51
N LEU A 148 -16.14 -6.80 -13.69
CA LEU A 148 -15.91 -6.14 -12.41
C LEU A 148 -15.26 -4.78 -12.67
N CYS A 149 -15.99 -3.72 -12.40
CA CYS A 149 -15.55 -2.33 -12.54
C CYS A 149 -16.38 -1.43 -11.62
N PHE A 150 -16.06 -0.14 -11.61
CA PHE A 150 -16.72 0.85 -10.76
C PHE A 150 -18.23 0.95 -11.02
N SER A 151 -18.63 0.96 -12.28
CA SER A 151 -20.05 1.02 -12.67
C SER A 151 -20.85 -0.20 -12.15
N THR A 152 -20.31 -1.41 -12.31
CA THR A 152 -20.93 -2.63 -11.76
C THR A 152 -21.05 -2.57 -10.23
N PHE A 153 -20.01 -2.07 -9.54
CA PHE A 153 -20.07 -1.88 -8.10
C PHE A 153 -21.18 -0.91 -7.67
N CYS A 154 -21.31 0.23 -8.36
CA CYS A 154 -22.35 1.22 -8.06
C CYS A 154 -23.76 0.63 -8.19
N GLU A 155 -24.02 -0.17 -9.23
CA GLU A 155 -25.32 -0.83 -9.40
C GLU A 155 -25.63 -1.81 -8.27
N VAL A 156 -24.65 -2.58 -7.80
CA VAL A 156 -24.84 -3.47 -6.64
C VAL A 156 -25.04 -2.64 -5.37
N LEU A 157 -24.26 -1.59 -5.16
CA LEU A 157 -24.33 -0.74 -3.97
C LEU A 157 -25.70 -0.08 -3.82
N LYS A 158 -26.37 0.27 -4.93
CA LYS A 158 -27.70 0.87 -4.94
C LYS A 158 -28.74 0.01 -4.21
N GLU A 159 -28.63 -1.31 -4.27
CA GLU A 159 -29.53 -2.25 -3.58
C GLU A 159 -29.23 -2.34 -2.07
N HIS A 160 -28.02 -1.97 -1.63
CA HIS A 160 -27.61 -2.00 -0.22
C HIS A 160 -27.76 -0.65 0.50
N SER A 161 -27.50 0.45 -0.21
CA SER A 161 -27.50 1.81 0.34
C SER A 161 -27.69 2.87 -0.74
N GLY A 162 -28.88 3.46 -0.79
CA GLY A 162 -29.16 4.59 -1.67
C GLY A 162 -28.26 5.80 -1.41
N THR A 163 -27.93 6.08 -0.15
CA THR A 163 -27.06 7.22 0.21
C THR A 163 -25.63 7.02 -0.29
N LEU A 164 -25.02 5.87 -0.01
CA LEU A 164 -23.66 5.59 -0.48
C LEU A 164 -23.60 5.54 -2.01
N TYR A 165 -24.62 4.97 -2.66
CA TYR A 165 -24.72 4.99 -4.12
C TYR A 165 -24.71 6.41 -4.68
N GLU A 166 -25.51 7.31 -4.11
CA GLU A 166 -25.59 8.71 -4.54
C GLU A 166 -24.26 9.45 -4.35
N GLU A 167 -23.47 9.12 -3.33
CA GLU A 167 -22.12 9.64 -3.14
C GLU A 167 -21.14 9.03 -4.16
N PHE A 168 -21.05 7.70 -4.23
CA PHE A 168 -20.08 7.01 -5.09
C PHE A 168 -20.27 7.35 -6.57
N LYS A 169 -21.51 7.43 -7.08
CA LYS A 169 -21.73 7.73 -8.50
C LYS A 169 -21.10 9.06 -8.96
N THR A 170 -20.87 10.00 -8.04
CA THR A 170 -20.21 11.29 -8.34
C THR A 170 -18.76 11.09 -8.78
N TYR A 171 -18.10 10.02 -8.35
CA TYR A 171 -16.70 9.71 -8.68
C TYR A 171 -16.51 8.98 -10.01
N SER A 172 -17.59 8.61 -10.72
CA SER A 172 -17.53 7.88 -12.01
C SER A 172 -16.60 8.54 -13.04
N HIS A 173 -16.54 9.88 -13.05
CA HIS A 173 -15.69 10.65 -13.96
C HIS A 173 -14.17 10.42 -13.76
N LEU A 174 -13.76 9.92 -12.59
CA LEU A 174 -12.36 9.61 -12.27
C LEU A 174 -11.88 8.30 -12.91
N PHE A 175 -12.79 7.39 -13.27
CA PHE A 175 -12.44 6.06 -13.76
C PHE A 175 -12.27 6.07 -15.29
N THR A 176 -11.06 5.74 -15.74
CA THR A 176 -10.75 5.67 -17.18
C THR A 176 -11.32 4.44 -17.87
N GLU A 177 -11.62 3.40 -17.10
CA GLU A 177 -12.08 2.08 -17.55
C GLU A 177 -13.50 2.11 -18.11
N ASP A 178 -14.39 2.90 -17.51
CA ASP A 178 -15.76 3.09 -18.00
C ASP A 178 -15.80 3.73 -19.40
N LYS A 179 -14.69 4.33 -19.86
CA LYS A 179 -14.57 4.92 -21.21
C LYS A 179 -14.01 3.97 -22.28
N ASN A 180 -13.39 2.84 -21.90
CA ASN A 180 -12.62 1.98 -22.82
C ASN A 180 -12.77 0.46 -22.53
N LEU A 181 -14.00 0.00 -22.26
CA LEU A 181 -14.32 -1.39 -21.93
C LEU A 181 -13.86 -2.44 -22.99
N SER A 182 -13.61 -2.09 -24.26
CA SER A 182 -13.27 -3.09 -25.29
C SER A 182 -11.78 -3.42 -25.44
N ASN A 183 -10.86 -2.50 -25.11
CA ASN A 183 -9.41 -2.70 -25.24
C ASN A 183 -8.70 -3.01 -23.90
N TYR A 184 -9.38 -2.77 -22.79
CA TYR A 184 -8.78 -2.80 -21.46
C TYR A 184 -8.62 -4.23 -20.90
N PHE A 185 -9.61 -5.11 -21.12
CA PHE A 185 -9.65 -6.45 -20.55
C PHE A 185 -8.67 -7.46 -21.18
N GLU A 186 -8.24 -7.25 -22.42
CA GLU A 186 -7.34 -8.21 -23.10
C GLU A 186 -5.85 -8.00 -22.77
N LYS A 187 -5.44 -6.82 -22.29
CA LYS A 187 -4.00 -6.46 -22.17
C LYS A 187 -3.52 -6.05 -20.78
N LYS A 188 -4.38 -5.70 -19.81
CA LYS A 188 -3.95 -5.12 -18.52
C LYS A 188 -4.26 -5.93 -17.24
N ASN A 189 -4.73 -7.18 -17.35
CA ASN A 189 -4.99 -8.05 -16.18
C ASN A 189 -3.73 -8.59 -15.46
N ARG A 190 -2.53 -8.04 -15.71
CA ARG A 190 -1.24 -8.58 -15.23
C ARG A 190 -0.48 -7.67 -14.27
N GLY A 191 -1.10 -6.60 -13.80
CA GLY A 191 -0.41 -5.58 -13.01
C GLY A 191 0.42 -4.62 -13.88
N LEU A 192 1.05 -3.65 -13.23
CA LEU A 192 1.83 -2.59 -13.88
C LEU A 192 3.14 -3.17 -14.47
N ASP A 193 3.18 -3.43 -15.78
CA ASP A 193 4.38 -3.92 -16.46
C ASP A 193 5.28 -2.77 -16.92
N LEU A 194 6.20 -2.37 -16.05
CA LEU A 194 7.19 -1.33 -16.33
C LEU A 194 8.56 -1.97 -16.62
N LYS A 195 9.20 -1.51 -17.69
CA LYS A 195 10.45 -2.08 -18.20
C LYS A 195 11.71 -1.62 -17.49
N ASN A 196 11.65 -0.54 -16.70
CA ASN A 196 12.84 0.04 -16.08
C ASN A 196 12.93 -0.38 -14.61
N ASP A 197 14.16 -0.40 -14.10
CA ASP A 197 14.46 -0.81 -12.73
C ASP A 197 14.05 0.24 -11.70
N LEU A 198 13.87 1.50 -12.09
CA LEU A 198 13.34 2.55 -11.22
C LEU A 198 12.03 3.09 -11.79
N ASN A 199 11.00 3.10 -10.95
CA ASN A 199 9.65 3.51 -11.31
C ASN A 199 9.13 4.48 -10.25
N LEU A 200 8.89 5.73 -10.65
CA LEU A 200 8.41 6.79 -9.78
C LEU A 200 6.95 7.11 -10.08
N ILE A 201 6.10 7.05 -9.07
CA ILE A 201 4.66 7.28 -9.17
C ILE A 201 4.25 8.35 -8.16
N TYR A 202 3.60 9.42 -8.63
CA TYR A 202 3.26 10.57 -7.77
C TYR A 202 2.11 11.41 -8.32
N THR A 203 1.46 12.24 -7.49
CA THR A 203 0.24 13.00 -7.88
C THR A 203 0.47 14.46 -8.21
N ASN A 204 1.72 14.94 -8.31
CA ASN A 204 2.02 16.38 -8.45
C ASN A 204 1.40 17.25 -7.31
N GLY A 205 1.08 16.67 -6.14
CA GLY A 205 0.42 17.40 -5.05
C GLY A 205 -1.10 17.62 -5.24
N VAL A 206 -1.70 17.08 -6.30
CA VAL A 206 -3.17 17.03 -6.42
C VAL A 206 -3.66 15.83 -5.60
N TYR A 207 -4.63 16.04 -4.71
CA TYR A 207 -5.12 14.99 -3.81
C TYR A 207 -5.92 13.95 -4.59
N SER A 208 -5.33 12.76 -4.79
CA SER A 208 -6.05 11.54 -5.16
C SER A 208 -5.38 10.33 -4.51
N LEU A 209 -5.57 10.20 -3.19
CA LEU A 209 -5.02 9.10 -2.40
C LEU A 209 -5.51 7.74 -2.89
N ALA A 210 -6.78 7.65 -3.31
CA ALA A 210 -7.33 6.44 -3.90
C ALA A 210 -6.57 6.02 -5.17
N ALA A 211 -6.21 6.97 -6.04
CA ALA A 211 -5.45 6.67 -7.24
C ALA A 211 -4.04 6.19 -6.91
N LEU A 212 -3.29 6.87 -6.03
CA LEU A 212 -1.97 6.38 -5.58
C LEU A 212 -2.07 4.99 -4.95
N TYR A 213 -3.06 4.78 -4.09
CA TYR A 213 -3.28 3.51 -3.43
C TYR A 213 -3.55 2.38 -4.44
N SER A 214 -4.28 2.66 -5.52
CA SER A 214 -4.51 1.68 -6.59
C SER A 214 -3.21 1.21 -7.25
N TYR A 215 -2.22 2.10 -7.39
CA TYR A 215 -0.88 1.73 -7.87
C TYR A 215 -0.13 0.85 -6.87
N VAL A 216 -0.21 1.15 -5.56
CA VAL A 216 0.37 0.30 -4.51
C VAL A 216 -0.15 -1.14 -4.63
N VAL A 217 -1.48 -1.29 -4.74
CA VAL A 217 -2.12 -2.61 -4.85
C VAL A 217 -1.78 -3.31 -6.16
N SER A 218 -1.75 -2.58 -7.29
CA SER A 218 -1.34 -3.13 -8.59
C SER A 218 0.09 -3.69 -8.57
N ILE A 219 1.03 -2.95 -7.98
CA ILE A 219 2.43 -3.37 -7.83
C ILE A 219 2.52 -4.61 -6.93
N LYS A 220 1.81 -4.63 -5.80
CA LYS A 220 1.74 -5.81 -4.92
C LYS A 220 1.23 -7.04 -5.69
N ARG A 221 0.14 -6.89 -6.45
CA ARG A 221 -0.42 -7.99 -7.28
C ARG A 221 0.61 -8.49 -8.30
N LYS A 222 1.36 -7.58 -8.95
CA LYS A 222 2.44 -7.93 -9.88
C LYS A 222 3.54 -8.76 -9.19
N MET A 223 4.08 -8.29 -8.06
CA MET A 223 5.11 -9.00 -7.29
C MET A 223 4.69 -10.42 -6.87
N ARG A 224 3.39 -10.64 -6.63
CA ARG A 224 2.83 -11.96 -6.32
C ARG A 224 2.80 -12.89 -7.54
N ILE A 225 2.44 -12.36 -8.70
CA ILE A 225 2.28 -13.14 -9.95
C ILE A 225 3.64 -13.45 -10.57
N GLU A 226 4.56 -12.49 -10.54
CA GLU A 226 5.91 -12.57 -11.09
C GLU A 226 6.91 -12.16 -9.99
N PRO A 227 7.31 -13.10 -9.12
CA PRO A 227 8.28 -12.84 -8.06
C PRO A 227 9.64 -12.44 -8.66
N GLU A 228 10.08 -11.23 -8.33
CA GLU A 228 11.43 -10.73 -8.61
C GLU A 228 11.93 -9.90 -7.42
N PRO A 229 13.26 -9.79 -7.21
CA PRO A 229 13.82 -8.89 -6.22
C PRO A 229 13.27 -7.47 -6.37
N THR A 230 12.51 -7.00 -5.38
CA THR A 230 11.77 -5.74 -5.49
C THR A 230 11.94 -4.89 -4.25
N LEU A 231 12.10 -3.58 -4.42
CA LEU A 231 12.02 -2.58 -3.36
C LEU A 231 10.79 -1.71 -3.61
N LEU A 232 9.83 -1.74 -2.69
CA LEU A 232 8.70 -0.82 -2.66
C LEU A 232 8.97 0.28 -1.63
N VAL A 233 9.05 1.52 -2.08
CA VAL A 233 9.13 2.71 -1.24
C VAL A 233 7.76 3.38 -1.22
N VAL A 234 7.21 3.56 -0.04
CA VAL A 234 5.99 4.36 0.19
C VAL A 234 6.39 5.56 1.05
N ASP A 235 6.59 6.70 0.40
CA ASP A 235 6.83 7.96 1.09
C ASP A 235 5.50 8.56 1.55
N GLU A 236 5.54 9.23 2.70
CA GLU A 236 4.33 9.66 3.42
C GLU A 236 3.33 8.52 3.65
N GLY A 237 3.84 7.33 3.99
CA GLY A 237 3.04 6.12 4.13
C GLY A 237 1.92 6.21 5.17
N PHE A 238 1.94 7.20 6.06
CA PHE A 238 0.84 7.50 6.97
C PHE A 238 -0.47 7.78 6.24
N LEU A 239 -0.42 8.29 5.00
CA LEU A 239 -1.60 8.54 4.17
C LEU A 239 -2.40 7.27 3.89
N PHE A 240 -1.74 6.12 3.94
CA PHE A 240 -2.38 4.84 3.71
C PHE A 240 -2.49 4.05 5.02
N LEU A 241 -1.45 4.03 5.84
CA LEU A 241 -1.31 3.13 7.00
C LEU A 241 -2.15 3.51 8.24
N ARG A 242 -2.95 4.58 8.17
CA ARG A 242 -3.97 4.88 9.19
C ARG A 242 -5.12 3.87 9.19
N ASP A 243 -5.37 3.19 8.08
CA ASP A 243 -6.39 2.14 8.04
C ASP A 243 -5.86 0.81 8.58
N GLU A 244 -6.54 0.24 9.57
CA GLU A 244 -6.17 -1.03 10.22
C GLU A 244 -6.06 -2.19 9.24
N HIS A 245 -6.87 -2.19 8.17
CA HIS A 245 -6.82 -3.24 7.17
C HIS A 245 -5.66 -3.05 6.21
N LEU A 246 -5.06 -1.87 6.14
CA LEU A 246 -4.05 -1.62 5.13
C LEU A 246 -2.73 -2.32 5.41
N LEU A 247 -2.30 -2.35 6.67
CA LEU A 247 -1.08 -3.07 6.99
C LEU A 247 -1.25 -4.55 6.63
N GLU A 248 -2.39 -5.14 7.01
CA GLU A 248 -2.76 -6.48 6.57
C GLU A 248 -2.77 -6.58 5.04
N THR A 249 -3.35 -5.64 4.29
CA THR A 249 -3.40 -5.76 2.83
C THR A 249 -2.05 -5.49 2.16
N LEU A 250 -1.15 -4.69 2.70
CA LEU A 250 0.17 -4.47 2.10
C LEU A 250 1.12 -5.63 2.36
N ILE A 251 1.03 -6.25 3.53
CA ILE A 251 2.03 -7.17 4.06
C ILE A 251 1.99 -8.60 3.49
N LEU A 252 0.94 -8.95 2.74
CA LEU A 252 0.63 -10.34 2.46
C LEU A 252 1.10 -10.80 1.09
N ASN A 253 2.42 -11.01 0.99
CA ASN A 253 3.02 -11.92 0.02
C ASN A 253 3.42 -13.20 0.76
N SER A 254 3.34 -14.37 0.12
CA SER A 254 3.81 -15.62 0.71
C SER A 254 4.68 -16.37 -0.30
N GLY A 255 5.63 -17.16 0.19
CA GLY A 255 6.53 -17.93 -0.67
C GLY A 255 7.62 -17.06 -1.29
N ALA A 256 8.01 -17.37 -2.53
CA ALA A 256 9.16 -16.74 -3.18
C ALA A 256 9.07 -15.21 -3.29
N SER A 257 7.86 -14.65 -3.43
CA SER A 257 7.66 -13.20 -3.51
C SER A 257 7.92 -12.48 -2.19
N SER A 258 7.59 -13.08 -1.05
CA SER A 258 7.88 -12.45 0.24
C SER A 258 9.38 -12.45 0.52
N ASP A 259 10.10 -13.52 0.19
CA ASP A 259 11.55 -13.62 0.39
C ASP A 259 12.37 -12.65 -0.48
N GLN A 260 11.80 -12.11 -1.55
CA GLN A 260 12.51 -11.23 -2.51
C GLN A 260 12.06 -9.76 -2.44
N THR A 261 11.01 -9.46 -1.67
CA THR A 261 10.45 -8.09 -1.61
C THR A 261 10.85 -7.38 -0.32
N GLU A 262 11.33 -6.16 -0.49
CA GLU A 262 11.63 -5.22 0.60
C GLU A 262 10.63 -4.07 0.57
N LEU A 263 10.13 -3.68 1.74
CA LEU A 263 9.24 -2.54 1.92
C LEU A 263 9.96 -1.46 2.73
N LEU A 264 9.99 -0.23 2.21
CA LEU A 264 10.46 0.94 2.92
C LEU A 264 9.29 1.93 3.05
N ILE A 265 8.98 2.31 4.28
CA ILE A 265 7.91 3.26 4.59
C ILE A 265 8.54 4.48 5.24
N SER A 266 8.20 5.67 4.75
CA SER A 266 8.59 6.93 5.37
C SER A 266 7.37 7.65 5.92
N ILE A 267 7.46 8.12 7.17
CA ILE A 267 6.43 8.89 7.86
C ILE A 267 7.01 10.14 8.50
N GLN A 268 6.16 11.13 8.76
CA GLN A 268 6.57 12.37 9.40
C GLN A 268 6.58 12.24 10.93
N SER A 269 5.57 11.57 11.50
CA SER A 269 5.45 11.33 12.93
C SER A 269 4.98 9.91 13.21
N LEU A 270 5.47 9.31 14.30
CA LEU A 270 4.99 8.02 14.77
C LEU A 270 3.56 8.12 15.31
N THR A 271 3.14 9.30 15.78
CA THR A 271 1.76 9.54 16.24
C THR A 271 0.73 9.39 15.12
N ASP A 272 1.12 9.67 13.86
CA ASP A 272 0.25 9.49 12.69
C ASP A 272 -0.19 8.04 12.47
N LEU A 273 0.54 7.10 13.06
CA LEU A 273 0.29 5.66 12.96
C LEU A 273 -0.24 5.07 14.27
N SER A 274 -0.60 5.89 15.26
CA SER A 274 -0.80 5.44 16.66
C SER A 274 -1.72 4.21 16.83
N GLU A 275 -2.75 4.07 16.00
CA GLU A 275 -3.66 2.92 16.01
C GLU A 275 -2.97 1.61 15.56
N ASN A 276 -2.15 1.66 14.50
CA ASN A 276 -1.50 0.50 13.89
C ASN A 276 -0.01 0.37 14.24
N LEU A 277 0.52 1.29 15.04
CA LEU A 277 1.96 1.44 15.23
C LEU A 277 2.62 0.17 15.77
N ASN A 278 1.99 -0.52 16.73
CA ASN A 278 2.58 -1.74 17.28
C ASN A 278 2.76 -2.82 16.22
N GLU A 279 1.79 -2.97 15.32
CA GLU A 279 1.85 -3.96 14.26
C GLU A 279 2.93 -3.60 13.24
N ILE A 280 3.01 -2.33 12.87
CA ILE A 280 4.05 -1.78 11.98
C ILE A 280 5.44 -1.98 12.58
N LEU A 281 5.62 -1.67 13.87
CA LEU A 281 6.89 -1.85 14.57
C LEU A 281 7.27 -3.33 14.73
N ASN A 282 6.29 -4.21 14.96
CA ASN A 282 6.53 -5.65 15.04
C ASN A 282 6.90 -6.25 13.67
N ALA A 283 6.38 -5.70 12.58
CA ALA A 283 6.70 -6.11 11.22
C ALA A 283 8.05 -5.54 10.72
N ALA A 284 8.45 -4.35 11.21
CA ALA A 284 9.68 -3.69 10.79
C ALA A 284 10.94 -4.41 11.34
N ASN A 285 11.77 -4.92 10.44
CA ASN A 285 13.10 -5.45 10.78
C ASN A 285 14.07 -4.32 11.17
N LYS A 286 13.81 -3.12 10.63
CA LYS A 286 14.66 -1.96 10.79
C LYS A 286 13.82 -0.70 10.98
N VAL A 287 14.16 0.11 11.98
CA VAL A 287 13.57 1.43 12.19
C VAL A 287 14.68 2.47 12.17
N ILE A 288 14.51 3.52 11.36
CA ILE A 288 15.46 4.61 11.22
C ILE A 288 14.79 5.88 11.74
N LEU A 289 15.23 6.35 12.90
CA LEU A 289 14.71 7.53 13.57
C LEU A 289 15.61 8.74 13.26
N PHE A 290 15.10 9.65 12.45
CA PHE A 290 15.69 10.97 12.26
C PHE A 290 15.29 11.89 13.41
N ARG A 291 15.49 13.21 13.25
CA ARG A 291 15.00 14.20 14.22
C ARG A 291 13.49 14.01 14.47
N GLN A 292 13.11 13.75 15.72
CA GLN A 292 11.71 13.49 16.13
C GLN A 292 11.06 14.73 16.75
N ASP A 293 9.74 14.82 16.65
CA ASP A 293 8.95 15.85 17.36
C ASP A 293 8.77 15.48 18.84
N LYS A 294 8.44 16.48 19.68
CA LYS A 294 8.12 16.26 21.09
C LYS A 294 6.92 15.33 21.27
N ASN A 295 5.97 15.34 20.35
CA ASN A 295 4.79 14.48 20.38
C ASN A 295 5.11 12.99 20.22
N ASP A 296 6.25 12.65 19.58
CA ASP A 296 6.67 11.25 19.40
C ASP A 296 7.38 10.69 20.64
N ILE A 297 7.81 11.53 21.58
CA ILE A 297 8.63 11.12 22.73
C ILE A 297 7.99 10.03 23.61
N PRO A 298 6.68 10.08 23.94
CA PRO A 298 6.04 8.99 24.68
C PRO A 298 6.12 7.66 23.92
N ILE A 299 5.96 7.69 22.59
CA ILE A 299 6.06 6.49 21.75
C ILE A 299 7.48 5.91 21.79
N LEU A 300 8.51 6.76 21.67
CA LEU A 300 9.90 6.32 21.73
C LEU A 300 10.26 5.64 23.06
N LYS A 301 9.71 6.16 24.17
CA LYS A 301 9.93 5.62 25.51
C LYS A 301 9.11 4.35 25.79
N ASP A 302 7.83 4.37 25.46
CA ASP A 302 6.88 3.37 25.94
C ASP A 302 6.76 2.19 24.97
N ARG A 303 6.78 2.47 23.67
CA ARG A 303 6.60 1.45 22.61
C ARG A 303 7.94 0.90 22.13
N LEU A 304 8.89 1.78 21.80
CA LEU A 304 10.22 1.38 21.36
C LEU A 304 11.21 1.11 22.51
N LYS A 305 10.83 1.44 23.75
CA LYS A 305 11.62 1.17 24.97
C LYS A 305 13.05 1.72 24.88
N LEU A 306 13.21 2.88 24.23
CA LEU A 306 14.53 3.48 24.03
C LEU A 306 15.09 4.08 25.33
N PRO A 307 16.40 3.95 25.59
CA PRO A 307 17.05 4.63 26.70
C PRO A 307 16.85 6.15 26.64
N LYS A 308 16.68 6.81 27.80
CA LYS A 308 16.39 8.25 27.87
C LYS A 308 17.40 9.10 27.11
N ASN A 309 18.70 8.81 27.21
CA ASN A 309 19.74 9.51 26.48
C ASN A 309 19.58 9.40 24.96
N ILE A 310 19.13 8.26 24.43
CA ILE A 310 18.84 8.09 23.00
C ILE A 310 17.60 8.89 22.61
N VAL A 311 16.55 8.84 23.42
CA VAL A 311 15.33 9.64 23.19
C VAL A 311 15.66 11.14 23.14
N ASP A 312 16.42 11.64 24.12
CA ASP A 312 16.84 13.04 24.18
C ASP A 312 17.72 13.40 22.96
N GLN A 313 18.60 12.50 22.51
CA GLN A 313 19.40 12.68 21.30
C GLN A 313 18.56 12.79 20.03
N THR A 314 17.47 12.02 19.90
CA THR A 314 16.61 12.09 18.69
C THR A 314 15.99 13.46 18.46
N GLN A 315 15.93 14.33 19.47
CA GLN A 315 15.45 15.71 19.31
C GLN A 315 16.53 16.67 18.80
N LEU A 316 17.80 16.28 18.95
CA LEU A 316 18.98 17.09 18.67
C LEU A 316 19.69 16.71 17.36
N LEU A 317 19.29 15.61 16.73
CA LEU A 317 19.85 15.15 15.45
C LEU A 317 19.79 16.25 14.40
N LEU A 318 20.90 16.45 13.68
CA LEU A 318 20.95 17.35 12.54
C LEU A 318 20.32 16.69 11.30
N THR A 319 20.08 17.49 10.26
CA THR A 319 19.55 16.97 9.00
C THR A 319 20.46 15.87 8.43
N GLY A 320 19.88 14.72 8.11
CA GLY A 320 20.58 13.53 7.61
C GLY A 320 21.15 12.63 8.71
N GLU A 321 21.19 13.07 9.97
CA GLU A 321 21.58 12.23 11.10
C GLU A 321 20.39 11.42 11.61
N ALA A 322 20.63 10.15 11.91
CA ALA A 322 19.62 9.23 12.40
C ALA A 322 20.18 8.24 13.41
N VAL A 323 19.28 7.71 14.23
CA VAL A 323 19.50 6.52 15.05
C VAL A 323 18.80 5.34 14.38
N VAL A 324 19.54 4.27 14.15
CA VAL A 324 19.01 3.03 13.59
C VAL A 324 18.76 2.03 14.68
N ILE A 325 17.60 1.38 14.63
CA ILE A 325 17.20 0.24 15.43
C ILE A 325 17.11 -0.96 14.49
N GLU A 326 17.94 -1.98 14.68
CA GLU A 326 17.96 -3.18 13.84
C GLU A 326 18.38 -4.38 14.68
N ASN A 327 17.57 -5.43 14.73
CA ASN A 327 17.85 -6.64 15.53
C ASN A 327 18.23 -6.35 17.00
N ASN A 328 17.53 -5.41 17.65
CA ASN A 328 17.82 -4.90 19.00
C ASN A 328 19.16 -4.16 19.17
N HIS A 329 19.88 -3.89 18.08
CA HIS A 329 21.05 -3.02 18.11
C HIS A 329 20.68 -1.60 17.76
N LEU A 330 21.30 -0.66 18.49
CA LEU A 330 21.16 0.78 18.30
C LEU A 330 22.48 1.35 17.81
N TYR A 331 22.47 2.03 16.66
CA TYR A 331 23.66 2.68 16.14
C TYR A 331 23.34 3.98 15.40
N PRO A 332 24.22 5.00 15.49
CA PRO A 332 24.05 6.24 14.73
C PRO A 332 24.44 6.05 13.26
N ILE A 333 23.83 6.81 12.37
CA ILE A 333 24.19 6.92 10.96
C ILE A 333 24.00 8.35 10.47
N LYS A 334 24.73 8.72 9.41
CA LYS A 334 24.57 9.99 8.71
C LYS A 334 24.45 9.74 7.21
N TYR A 335 23.38 10.25 6.63
CA TYR A 335 23.13 10.26 5.19
C TYR A 335 23.52 11.62 4.61
N SER A 336 24.00 11.61 3.37
CA SER A 336 24.57 12.78 2.69
C SER A 336 23.93 13.09 1.34
#